data_AF-A0A1X6NAV8-F1
#
_entry.id   AF-A0A1X6NAV8-F1
#
_cell.length_a   1.000
_cell.length_b   1.000
_cell.length_c   1.000
_cell.angle_alpha   90.00
_cell.angle_beta   90.00
_cell.angle_gamma   90.00
#
_symmetry.space_group_name_H-M   'P 1'
#
loop_
_entity.id
_entity.type
_entity.pdbx_description
1 polymer ?
#
loop_
_entity_poly.entity_id
_entity_poly.type
_entity_poly.pdbx_seq_one_letter_code
_entity_poly.pdbx_strand_id
1 'polypeptide(L)'
;MNSRCSICLETLGEGNSPMTTLCGHLYCVDCATYNFASDDATCAICRRPHTLDELIKLYPDYERAKEGPSTSTGRLGVEAVGNDLLEACRTVLQKDAVLDEAALRPALARADHLVEELSEHEDDAPYIPNLLSNIIEVLTDIRSKFEQASCIPALEADRDKYRVVARKLSHKLKEAVRSREAERLRFGVELAELRAECSAQASELQTKLQETSSALATDRAKLEASFAVAKELDAQMKQCRTQAARYKKKYYALRKEHDTYRNGVEDAFFADDTFEIVD
;
A
#
# COMPACT_ATOMS: atom_id res chain seq x y z
N MET A 1 2.11 7.31 21.44
CA MET A 1 2.34 5.93 20.96
C MET A 1 3.25 5.28 21.96
N ASN A 2 2.79 4.25 22.66
CA ASN A 2 3.62 3.61 23.68
C ASN A 2 4.49 2.56 23.00
N SER A 3 5.80 2.68 23.15
CA SER A 3 6.75 1.67 22.67
C SER A 3 6.54 0.35 23.42
N ARG A 4 6.62 -0.76 22.69
CA ARG A 4 6.46 -2.12 23.23
C ARG A 4 7.76 -2.90 23.14
N CYS A 5 7.99 -3.81 24.08
CA CYS A 5 9.11 -4.74 24.04
C CYS A 5 8.99 -5.65 22.81
N SER A 6 10.09 -5.84 22.09
CA SER A 6 10.08 -6.66 20.86
C SER A 6 9.97 -8.18 21.11
N ILE A 7 10.12 -8.63 22.36
CA ILE A 7 10.07 -10.05 22.75
C ILE A 7 8.72 -10.38 23.42
N CYS A 8 8.41 -9.76 24.56
CA CYS A 8 7.16 -10.05 25.29
C CYS A 8 5.95 -9.24 24.79
N LEU A 9 6.14 -8.26 23.91
CA LEU A 9 5.10 -7.35 23.40
C LEU A 9 4.40 -6.49 24.46
N GLU A 10 4.90 -6.49 25.71
CA GLU A 10 4.40 -5.62 26.78
C GLU A 10 4.75 -4.15 26.52
N THR A 11 3.94 -3.26 27.12
CA THR A 11 4.15 -1.82 27.00
C THR A 11 5.29 -1.38 27.93
N LEU A 12 6.26 -0.63 27.40
CA LEU A 12 7.40 -0.11 28.16
C LEU A 12 6.96 1.13 28.97
N GLY A 13 7.34 1.19 30.25
CA GLY A 13 6.91 2.23 31.20
C GLY A 13 7.62 2.10 32.54
N GLU A 14 7.07 2.72 33.59
CA GLU A 14 7.69 2.77 34.93
C GLU A 14 7.96 1.38 35.53
N GLY A 15 7.06 0.41 35.31
CA GLY A 15 7.26 -0.98 35.77
C GLY A 15 8.22 -1.80 34.90
N ASN A 16 8.47 -1.37 33.67
CA ASN A 16 9.24 -2.10 32.66
C ASN A 16 10.23 -1.14 32.01
N SER A 17 11.33 -0.87 32.74
CA SER A 17 12.39 0.03 32.28
C SER A 17 12.84 -0.36 30.86
N PRO A 18 12.77 0.57 29.88
CA PRO A 18 13.17 0.28 28.51
C PRO A 18 14.70 0.31 28.36
N MET A 19 15.23 -0.71 27.67
CA MET A 19 16.59 -0.77 27.18
C MET A 19 16.60 -0.76 25.65
N THR A 20 17.58 -0.10 25.06
CA THR A 20 17.80 -0.11 23.61
C THR A 20 19.13 -0.73 23.27
N THR A 21 19.16 -1.48 22.17
CA THR A 21 20.40 -1.91 21.51
C THR A 21 20.98 -0.77 20.68
N LEU A 22 22.25 -0.87 20.30
CA LEU A 22 22.91 0.09 19.39
C LEU A 22 22.26 0.13 17.99
N CYS A 23 21.54 -0.91 17.60
CA CYS A 23 20.75 -0.94 16.37
C CYS A 23 19.35 -0.30 16.51
N GLY A 24 18.97 0.19 17.69
CA GLY A 24 17.74 0.95 17.92
C GLY A 24 16.50 0.10 18.25
N HIS A 25 16.65 -1.20 18.52
CA HIS A 25 15.54 -2.06 18.93
C HIS A 25 15.37 -2.05 20.45
N LEU A 26 14.10 -1.99 20.88
CA LEU A 26 13.68 -1.81 22.26
C LEU A 26 13.26 -3.13 22.92
N TYR A 27 13.69 -3.29 24.18
CA TYR A 27 13.38 -4.41 25.06
C TYR A 27 13.06 -3.89 26.47
N CYS A 28 12.28 -4.62 27.26
CA CYS A 28 12.26 -4.40 28.71
C CYS A 28 13.52 -5.00 29.34
N VAL A 29 13.92 -4.51 30.52
CA VAL A 29 15.12 -5.00 31.25
C VAL A 29 15.14 -6.53 31.38
N ASP A 30 14.02 -7.17 31.70
CA ASP A 30 13.98 -8.62 31.90
C ASP A 30 14.24 -9.40 30.60
N CYS A 31 13.58 -8.98 29.51
CA CYS A 31 13.79 -9.60 28.19
C CYS A 31 15.19 -9.33 27.63
N ALA A 32 15.74 -8.14 27.90
CA ALA A 32 17.11 -7.80 27.54
C ALA A 32 18.11 -8.69 28.29
N THR A 33 17.98 -8.79 29.60
CA THR A 33 18.86 -9.61 30.45
C THR A 33 18.80 -11.07 30.03
N TYR A 34 17.60 -11.61 29.77
CA TYR A 34 17.45 -12.99 29.32
C TYR A 34 18.05 -13.25 27.93
N ASN A 35 17.76 -12.39 26.94
CA ASN A 35 18.21 -12.60 25.56
C ASN A 35 19.71 -12.34 25.37
N PHE A 36 20.30 -11.43 26.14
CA PHE A 36 21.71 -11.01 26.03
C PHE A 36 22.62 -11.59 27.12
N ALA A 37 22.17 -12.57 27.90
CA ALA A 37 22.99 -13.28 28.89
C ALA A 37 24.00 -14.28 28.28
N SER A 38 23.84 -14.64 27.00
CA SER A 38 24.75 -15.56 26.31
C SER A 38 25.78 -14.79 25.48
N ASP A 39 27.00 -15.30 25.38
CA ASP A 39 28.10 -14.65 24.63
C ASP A 39 27.79 -14.52 23.12
N ASP A 40 26.97 -15.43 22.57
CA ASP A 40 26.52 -15.42 21.18
C ASP A 40 25.17 -14.71 20.97
N ALA A 41 24.77 -13.84 21.90
CA ALA A 41 23.50 -13.16 21.82
C ALA A 41 23.41 -12.20 20.62
N THR A 42 22.26 -12.22 19.94
CA THR A 42 21.98 -11.35 18.80
C THR A 42 20.63 -10.63 19.00
N CYS A 43 20.51 -9.45 18.40
CA CYS A 43 19.25 -8.71 18.37
C CYS A 43 18.14 -9.56 17.75
N ALA A 44 17.01 -9.72 18.45
CA ALA A 44 15.87 -10.50 17.99
C ALA A 44 15.26 -10.02 16.64
N ILE A 45 15.48 -8.75 16.26
CA ILE A 45 14.94 -8.15 15.03
C ILE A 45 15.96 -8.19 13.89
N CYS A 46 17.12 -7.56 14.06
CA CYS A 46 18.10 -7.41 12.97
C CYS A 46 19.26 -8.41 13.02
N ARG A 47 19.31 -9.28 14.04
CA ARG A 47 20.32 -10.34 14.21
C ARG A 47 21.78 -9.86 14.32
N ARG A 48 22.01 -8.56 14.59
CA ARG A 48 23.35 -8.05 14.91
C ARG A 48 23.77 -8.53 16.31
N PRO A 49 25.04 -8.96 16.50
CA PRO A 49 25.55 -9.38 17.80
C PRO A 49 25.64 -8.17 18.74
N HIS A 50 25.22 -8.36 19.99
CA HIS A 50 25.31 -7.38 21.06
C HIS A 50 25.54 -8.08 22.39
N THR A 51 26.32 -7.49 23.28
CA THR A 51 26.46 -7.95 24.67
C THR A 51 25.52 -7.18 25.59
N LEU A 52 25.19 -7.72 26.77
CA LEU A 52 24.31 -7.05 27.73
C LEU A 52 24.84 -5.66 28.13
N ASP A 53 26.15 -5.52 28.28
CA ASP A 53 26.81 -4.27 28.67
C ASP A 53 26.75 -3.18 27.58
N GLU A 54 26.47 -3.55 26.33
CA GLU A 54 26.27 -2.60 25.22
C GLU A 54 24.88 -1.98 25.18
N LEU A 55 23.93 -2.48 25.97
CA LEU A 55 22.56 -1.97 25.98
C LEU A 55 22.47 -0.67 26.81
N ILE A 56 21.73 0.30 26.28
CA ILE A 56 21.55 1.62 26.90
C ILE A 56 20.20 1.67 27.62
N LYS A 57 20.19 1.95 28.93
CA LYS A 57 18.97 2.24 29.69
C LYS A 57 18.50 3.66 29.36
N LEU A 58 17.29 3.81 28.83
CA LEU A 58 16.80 5.10 28.32
C LEU A 58 16.34 6.09 29.41
N TYR A 59 16.11 5.63 30.64
CA TYR A 59 15.75 6.47 31.78
C TYR A 59 16.66 6.13 32.98
N PRO A 60 17.74 6.90 33.20
CA PRO A 60 18.51 6.82 34.43
C PRO A 60 17.65 7.35 35.59
N ASP A 61 17.65 6.64 36.72
CA ASP A 61 16.86 7.00 37.90
C ASP A 61 17.49 8.24 38.59
N TYR A 62 17.17 9.44 38.10
CA TYR A 62 17.68 10.70 38.66
C TYR A 62 17.01 11.13 39.99
N GLU A 63 16.03 10.38 40.51
CA GLU A 63 15.22 10.83 41.65
C GLU A 63 15.76 10.48 43.05
N ARG A 64 16.94 9.84 43.17
CA ARG A 64 17.56 9.50 44.48
C ARG A 64 18.78 10.33 44.84
N ALA A 65 18.67 11.64 44.77
CA ALA A 65 19.60 12.56 45.44
C ALA A 65 18.84 13.81 45.89
N LYS A 66 18.03 13.70 46.95
CA LYS A 66 17.57 14.87 47.70
C LYS A 66 18.25 14.88 49.05
N GLU A 67 19.21 15.79 49.11
CA GLU A 67 20.03 16.22 50.21
C GLU A 67 19.18 16.67 51.41
N GLY A 68 19.64 16.33 52.60
CA GLY A 68 18.96 16.67 53.86
C GLY A 68 19.15 18.14 54.25
N PRO A 69 18.13 18.78 54.86
CA PRO A 69 18.22 20.17 55.30
C PRO A 69 19.02 20.29 56.61
N SER A 70 20.12 21.03 56.56
CA SER A 70 20.90 21.45 57.73
C SER A 70 20.30 22.72 58.35
N THR A 71 19.77 22.59 59.56
CA THR A 71 19.22 23.67 60.40
C THR A 71 20.32 24.29 61.28
N SER A 72 20.65 25.57 61.07
CA SER A 72 21.49 26.38 61.97
C SER A 72 20.75 27.63 62.43
N THR A 73 20.48 27.70 63.74
CA THR A 73 19.41 28.52 64.36
C THR A 73 19.89 29.84 64.96
N GLY A 74 20.82 30.59 64.33
CA GLY A 74 21.52 31.68 65.02
C GLY A 74 21.75 33.01 64.30
N ARG A 75 21.26 33.21 63.07
CA ARG A 75 21.54 34.41 62.24
C ARG A 75 20.27 35.05 61.65
N LEU A 76 19.20 35.04 62.45
CA LEU A 76 17.80 35.11 62.01
C LEU A 76 17.29 36.43 61.39
N GLY A 77 18.04 37.53 61.43
CA GLY A 77 17.54 38.84 60.96
C GLY A 77 17.64 39.01 59.44
N VAL A 78 18.84 39.35 58.97
CA VAL A 78 19.09 39.69 57.55
C VAL A 78 18.88 38.49 56.61
N GLU A 79 19.20 37.27 57.06
CA GLU A 79 18.93 36.06 56.27
C GLU A 79 17.42 35.82 56.10
N ALA A 80 16.59 36.13 57.10
CA ALA A 80 15.14 35.98 56.97
C ALA A 80 14.57 37.00 55.98
N VAL A 81 15.01 38.26 56.07
CA VAL A 81 14.59 39.33 55.14
C VAL A 81 15.03 39.02 53.71
N GLY A 82 16.26 38.52 53.53
CA GLY A 82 16.79 38.10 52.23
C GLY A 82 16.03 36.91 51.64
N ASN A 83 15.70 35.90 52.46
CA ASN A 83 14.89 34.76 52.03
C ASN A 83 13.45 35.16 51.71
N ASP A 84 12.87 36.11 52.46
CA ASP A 84 11.54 36.65 52.20
C ASP A 84 11.48 37.42 50.87
N LEU A 85 12.56 38.14 50.50
CA LEU A 85 12.68 38.74 49.18
C LEU A 85 12.77 37.67 48.08
N LEU A 86 13.65 36.68 48.25
CA LEU A 86 13.80 35.60 47.27
C LEU A 86 12.50 34.83 47.06
N GLU A 87 11.75 34.57 48.13
CA GLU A 87 10.45 33.89 48.05
C GLU A 87 9.40 34.76 47.37
N ALA A 88 9.39 36.07 47.60
CA ALA A 88 8.53 36.99 46.88
C ALA A 88 8.87 37.03 45.39
N CYS A 89 10.15 37.07 45.02
CA CYS A 89 10.57 37.01 43.63
C CYS A 89 10.22 35.65 42.98
N ARG A 90 10.39 34.54 43.69
CA ARG A 90 9.96 33.20 43.22
C ARG A 90 8.45 33.12 43.03
N THR A 91 7.68 33.71 43.94
CA THR A 91 6.22 33.79 43.82
C THR A 91 5.80 34.57 42.57
N VAL A 92 6.51 35.65 42.24
CA VAL A 92 6.30 36.42 41.01
C VAL A 92 6.68 35.59 39.79
N LEU A 93 7.79 34.85 39.83
CA LEU A 93 8.21 33.96 38.74
C LEU A 93 7.27 32.77 38.54
N GLN A 94 6.63 32.24 39.58
CA GLN A 94 5.72 31.09 39.48
C GLN A 94 4.33 31.44 38.94
N LYS A 95 3.92 32.71 39.00
CA LYS A 95 2.69 33.14 38.38
C LYS A 95 2.90 33.21 36.86
N ASP A 96 2.20 32.36 36.11
CA ASP A 96 2.16 32.37 34.63
C ASP A 96 1.56 33.65 34.02
N ALA A 97 1.19 34.62 34.85
CA ALA A 97 0.70 35.91 34.41
C ALA A 97 1.85 36.79 33.87
N VAL A 98 1.51 37.68 32.94
CA VAL A 98 2.42 38.73 32.47
C VAL A 98 2.98 39.47 33.70
N LEU A 99 4.30 39.62 33.78
CA LEU A 99 4.99 40.38 34.82
C LEU A 99 4.57 41.86 34.72
N ASP A 100 3.48 42.21 35.38
CA ASP A 100 3.00 43.57 35.48
C ASP A 100 3.60 44.28 36.70
N GLU A 101 3.56 45.61 36.68
CA GLU A 101 4.12 46.44 37.75
C GLU A 101 3.45 46.13 39.10
N ALA A 102 2.17 45.72 39.07
CA ALA A 102 1.42 45.33 40.27
C ALA A 102 1.95 44.03 40.89
N ALA A 103 2.34 43.04 40.08
CA ALA A 103 2.92 41.79 40.53
C ALA A 103 4.35 41.96 41.07
N LEU A 104 5.13 42.90 40.54
CA LEU A 104 6.49 43.19 40.99
C LEU A 104 6.53 44.02 42.29
N ARG A 105 5.51 44.84 42.55
CA ARG A 105 5.45 45.76 43.70
C ARG A 105 5.76 45.10 45.06
N PRO A 106 5.24 43.90 45.41
CA PRO A 106 5.57 43.25 46.69
C PRO A 106 7.03 42.79 46.79
N ALA A 107 7.65 42.38 45.68
CA ALA A 107 9.06 42.00 45.65
C ALA A 107 9.96 43.25 45.77
N LEU A 108 9.60 44.34 45.10
CA LEU A 108 10.32 45.62 45.20
C LEU A 108 10.28 46.19 46.63
N ALA A 109 9.11 46.19 47.27
CA ALA A 109 8.99 46.66 48.66
C ALA A 109 9.85 45.84 49.65
N ARG A 110 10.03 44.53 49.39
CA ARG A 110 10.93 43.68 50.19
C ARG A 110 12.41 43.90 49.86
N ALA A 111 12.71 44.30 48.62
CA ALA A 111 14.07 44.68 48.24
C ALA A 111 14.48 45.98 48.94
N ASP A 112 13.58 46.96 49.00
CA ASP A 112 13.79 48.21 49.74
C ASP A 112 14.05 47.94 51.23
N HIS A 113 13.24 47.08 51.86
CA HIS A 113 13.45 46.65 53.25
C HIS A 113 14.78 45.92 53.46
N LEU A 114 15.22 45.10 52.49
CA LEU A 114 16.52 44.43 52.58
C LEU A 114 17.67 45.44 52.47
N VAL A 115 17.54 46.46 51.63
CA VAL A 115 18.56 47.51 51.47
C VAL A 115 18.67 48.35 52.74
N GLU A 116 17.55 48.70 53.38
CA GLU A 116 17.53 49.38 54.68
C GLU A 116 18.26 48.55 55.76
N GLU A 117 17.93 47.27 55.89
CA GLU A 117 18.59 46.35 56.85
C GLU A 117 20.08 46.17 56.60
N LEU A 118 20.50 46.06 55.33
CA LEU A 118 21.91 45.95 54.95
C LEU A 118 22.69 47.24 55.26
N SER A 119 22.05 48.41 55.16
CA SER A 119 22.69 49.70 55.47
C SER A 119 22.98 49.89 56.96
N GLU A 120 22.26 49.18 57.84
CA GLU A 120 22.51 49.18 59.28
C GLU A 120 23.67 48.24 59.70
N HIS A 121 24.14 47.38 58.80
CA HIS A 121 25.07 46.27 59.09
C HIS A 121 26.32 46.25 58.18
N GLU A 122 26.78 47.43 57.70
CA GLU A 122 27.85 47.57 56.70
C GLU A 122 29.19 46.89 57.05
N ASP A 123 29.51 46.69 58.34
CA ASP A 123 30.86 46.31 58.78
C ASP A 123 31.11 44.80 59.02
N ASP A 124 30.09 43.91 59.07
CA ASP A 124 30.28 42.60 59.76
C ASP A 124 29.67 41.33 59.13
N ALA A 125 29.41 41.30 57.81
CA ALA A 125 28.62 40.22 57.23
C ALA A 125 29.28 39.46 56.05
N PRO A 126 30.01 38.34 56.30
CA PRO A 126 30.57 37.48 55.25
C PRO A 126 29.51 36.77 54.38
N TYR A 127 28.21 36.92 54.68
CA TYR A 127 27.10 36.27 53.98
C TYR A 127 26.45 37.16 52.90
N ILE A 128 26.69 38.48 52.92
CA ILE A 128 26.17 39.44 51.94
C ILE A 128 26.49 39.03 50.49
N PRO A 129 27.72 38.57 50.16
CA PRO A 129 28.06 38.18 48.79
C PRO A 129 27.18 37.05 48.24
N ASN A 130 26.87 36.04 49.07
CA ASN A 130 26.02 34.93 48.67
C ASN A 130 24.57 35.38 48.46
N LEU A 131 24.05 36.24 49.34
CA LEU A 131 22.69 36.77 49.21
C LEU A 131 22.56 37.64 47.95
N LEU A 132 23.53 38.51 47.68
CA LEU A 132 23.57 39.33 46.46
C LEU A 132 23.68 38.47 45.21
N SER A 133 24.49 37.39 45.22
CA SER A 133 24.58 36.45 44.11
C SER A 133 23.21 35.81 43.80
N ASN A 134 22.49 35.35 44.83
CA ASN A 134 21.15 34.76 44.66
C ASN A 134 20.13 35.79 44.14
N ILE A 135 20.21 37.05 44.59
CA ILE A 135 19.34 38.13 44.10
C ILE A 135 19.63 38.44 42.63
N ILE A 136 20.91 38.52 42.24
CA ILE A 136 21.33 38.74 40.85
C ILE A 136 20.83 37.62 39.94
N GLU A 137 20.92 36.36 40.38
CA GLU A 137 20.41 35.20 39.63
C GLU A 137 18.90 35.35 39.39
N VAL A 138 18.13 35.61 40.44
CA VAL A 138 16.67 35.76 40.34
C VAL A 138 16.26 36.98 39.51
N LEU A 139 16.98 38.10 39.59
CA LEU A 139 16.73 39.27 38.73
C LEU A 139 17.06 38.99 37.26
N THR A 140 18.09 38.19 37.00
CA THR A 140 18.43 37.72 35.65
C THR A 140 17.31 36.85 35.09
N ASP A 141 16.73 35.97 35.92
CA ASP A 141 15.57 35.16 35.55
C ASP A 141 14.33 36.01 35.25
N ILE A 142 14.03 37.00 36.09
CA ILE A 142 12.90 37.94 35.87
C ILE A 142 13.09 38.70 34.55
N ARG A 143 14.31 39.20 34.29
CA ARG A 143 14.63 39.89 33.04
C ARG A 143 14.46 38.97 31.82
N SER A 144 14.93 37.72 31.91
CA SER A 144 14.77 36.76 30.82
C SER A 144 13.30 36.44 30.54
N LYS A 145 12.46 36.32 31.58
CA LYS A 145 11.01 36.17 31.43
C LYS A 145 10.35 37.40 30.82
N PHE A 146 10.81 38.60 31.15
CA PHE A 146 10.28 39.83 30.56
C PHE A 146 10.60 39.93 29.06
N GLU A 147 11.84 39.59 28.67
CA GLU A 147 12.25 39.52 27.28
C GLU A 147 11.42 38.46 26.52
N GLN A 148 11.16 37.30 27.13
CA GLN A 148 10.25 36.30 26.56
C GLN A 148 8.80 36.78 26.45
N ALA A 149 8.29 37.49 27.45
CA ALA A 149 6.93 38.04 27.44
C ALA A 149 6.72 39.02 26.28
N SER A 150 7.74 39.79 25.91
CA SER A 150 7.70 40.69 24.75
C SER A 150 7.60 39.95 23.40
N CYS A 151 8.04 38.68 23.35
CA CYS A 151 7.95 37.83 22.16
C CYS A 151 6.57 37.17 21.99
N ILE A 152 5.78 37.06 23.08
CA ILE A 152 4.47 36.39 23.08
C ILE A 152 3.54 36.95 21.99
N PRO A 153 3.31 38.27 21.85
CA PRO A 153 2.41 38.79 20.81
C PRO A 153 2.84 38.45 19.38
N ALA A 154 4.16 38.41 19.12
CA ALA A 154 4.69 38.02 17.81
C ALA A 154 4.43 36.54 17.53
N LEU A 155 4.65 35.67 18.52
CA LEU A 155 4.36 34.24 18.42
C LEU A 155 2.86 33.97 18.27
N GLU A 156 2.00 34.76 18.91
CA GLU A 156 0.55 34.66 18.71
C GLU A 156 0.11 35.09 17.31
N ALA A 157 0.68 36.16 16.78
CA ALA A 157 0.45 36.59 15.40
C ALA A 157 0.88 35.51 14.40
N ASP A 158 2.04 34.89 14.61
CA ASP A 158 2.52 33.78 13.80
C ASP A 158 1.65 32.54 13.92
N ARG A 159 1.23 32.17 15.14
CA ARG A 159 0.26 31.08 15.39
C ARG A 159 -1.00 31.29 14.57
N ASP A 160 -1.56 32.50 14.59
CA ASP A 160 -2.81 32.80 13.91
C ASP A 160 -2.64 32.84 12.39
N LYS A 161 -1.50 33.33 11.89
CA LYS A 161 -1.09 33.23 10.49
C LYS A 161 -1.00 31.77 10.03
N TYR A 162 -0.32 30.90 10.78
CA TYR A 162 -0.22 29.48 10.43
C TYR A 162 -1.56 28.76 10.52
N ARG A 163 -2.44 29.13 11.46
CA ARG A 163 -3.83 28.61 11.52
C ARG A 163 -4.63 28.97 10.28
N VAL A 164 -4.47 30.17 9.72
CA VAL A 164 -5.13 30.56 8.45
C VAL A 164 -4.58 29.74 7.28
N VAL A 165 -3.26 29.59 7.18
CA VAL A 165 -2.61 28.77 6.14
C VAL A 165 -3.06 27.32 6.22
N ALA A 166 -3.09 26.73 7.42
CA ALA A 166 -3.54 25.36 7.65
C ALA A 166 -4.99 25.15 7.20
N ARG A 167 -5.91 26.09 7.52
CA ARG A 167 -7.30 26.04 7.04
C ARG A 167 -7.39 26.08 5.52
N LYS A 168 -6.60 26.95 4.87
CA LYS A 168 -6.56 27.07 3.40
C LYS A 168 -6.04 25.79 2.74
N LEU A 169 -4.96 25.21 3.27
CA LEU A 169 -4.41 23.95 2.76
C LEU A 169 -5.36 22.77 2.98
N SER A 170 -6.03 22.72 4.13
CA SER A 170 -7.05 21.71 4.41
C SER A 170 -8.22 21.79 3.42
N HIS A 171 -8.70 22.99 3.09
CA HIS A 171 -9.73 23.18 2.06
C HIS A 171 -9.25 22.69 0.69
N LYS A 172 -8.06 23.13 0.24
CA LYS A 172 -7.48 22.69 -1.04
C LYS A 172 -7.32 21.18 -1.11
N LEU A 173 -6.89 20.54 -0.03
CA LEU A 173 -6.76 19.09 0.05
C LEU A 173 -8.13 18.41 -0.11
N LYS A 174 -9.17 18.89 0.59
CA LYS A 174 -10.53 18.36 0.45
C LYS A 174 -11.07 18.51 -0.97
N GLU A 175 -10.80 19.63 -1.62
CA GLU A 175 -11.21 19.88 -3.01
C GLU A 175 -10.49 18.95 -3.99
N ALA A 176 -9.18 18.78 -3.86
CA ALA A 176 -8.40 17.83 -4.66
C ALA A 176 -8.88 16.38 -4.48
N VAL A 177 -9.21 15.97 -3.24
CA VAL A 177 -9.77 14.65 -2.96
C VAL A 177 -11.11 14.45 -3.66
N ARG A 178 -12.04 15.42 -3.57
CA ARG A 178 -13.35 15.36 -4.26
C ARG A 178 -13.17 15.30 -5.78
N SER A 179 -12.27 16.11 -6.33
CA SER A 179 -11.98 16.13 -7.78
C SER A 179 -11.46 14.76 -8.25
N ARG A 180 -10.53 14.15 -7.52
CA ARG A 180 -10.01 12.81 -7.83
C ARG A 180 -11.06 11.71 -7.69
N GLU A 181 -11.98 11.83 -6.74
CA GLU A 181 -13.12 10.89 -6.61
C GLU A 181 -14.09 11.02 -7.79
N ALA A 182 -14.42 12.25 -8.21
CA ALA A 182 -15.24 12.48 -9.39
C ALA A 182 -14.58 11.93 -10.67
N GLU A 183 -13.26 12.09 -10.83
CA GLU A 183 -12.50 11.46 -11.93
C GLU A 183 -12.57 9.94 -11.89
N ARG A 184 -12.34 9.32 -10.72
CA ARG A 184 -12.43 7.87 -10.57
C ARG A 184 -13.82 7.33 -10.92
N LEU A 185 -14.88 8.06 -10.54
CA LEU A 185 -16.25 7.69 -10.91
C LEU A 185 -16.47 7.80 -12.43
N ARG A 186 -16.01 8.88 -13.08
CA ARG A 186 -16.10 9.03 -14.53
C ARG A 186 -15.39 7.92 -15.28
N PHE A 187 -14.13 7.65 -14.95
CA PHE A 187 -13.38 6.55 -15.55
C PHE A 187 -13.99 5.18 -15.25
N GLY A 188 -14.62 5.01 -14.08
CA GLY A 188 -15.35 3.79 -13.74
C GLY A 188 -16.54 3.53 -14.66
N VAL A 189 -17.29 4.58 -15.02
CA VAL A 189 -18.41 4.51 -15.97
C VAL A 189 -17.90 4.20 -17.38
N GLU A 190 -16.90 4.95 -17.86
CA GLU A 190 -16.30 4.72 -19.19
C GLU A 190 -15.76 3.30 -19.35
N LEU A 191 -15.08 2.77 -18.32
CA LEU A 191 -14.56 1.40 -18.35
C LEU A 191 -15.69 0.36 -18.35
N ALA A 192 -16.80 0.62 -17.66
CA ALA A 192 -17.97 -0.25 -17.67
C ALA A 192 -18.65 -0.27 -19.04
N GLU A 193 -18.78 0.88 -19.69
CA GLU A 193 -19.31 1.00 -21.05
C GLU A 193 -18.44 0.25 -22.07
N LEU A 194 -17.12 0.45 -22.05
CA LEU A 194 -16.18 -0.26 -22.92
C LEU A 194 -16.23 -1.78 -22.71
N ARG A 195 -16.38 -2.25 -21.46
CA ARG A 195 -16.55 -3.68 -21.17
C ARG A 195 -17.85 -4.22 -21.72
N ALA A 196 -18.95 -3.47 -21.62
CA ALA A 196 -20.23 -3.85 -22.18
C ALA A 196 -20.17 -3.94 -23.71
N GLU A 197 -19.52 -2.96 -24.35
CA GLU A 197 -19.32 -2.95 -25.81
C GLU A 197 -18.48 -4.14 -26.27
N CYS A 198 -17.31 -4.37 -25.65
CA CYS A 198 -16.46 -5.53 -25.96
C CYS A 198 -17.20 -6.86 -25.74
N SER A 199 -18.00 -6.97 -24.68
CA SER A 199 -18.80 -8.17 -24.42
C SER A 199 -19.88 -8.39 -25.48
N ALA A 200 -20.51 -7.31 -25.97
CA ALA A 200 -21.50 -7.38 -27.04
C ALA A 200 -20.87 -7.77 -28.38
N GLN A 201 -19.70 -7.21 -28.72
CA GLN A 201 -18.97 -7.59 -29.92
C GLN A 201 -18.52 -9.06 -29.88
N ALA A 202 -18.07 -9.53 -28.71
CA ALA A 202 -17.67 -10.92 -28.54
C ALA A 202 -18.85 -11.89 -28.73
N SER A 203 -20.04 -11.57 -28.19
CA SER A 203 -21.22 -12.41 -28.36
C SER A 203 -21.74 -12.40 -29.80
N GLU A 204 -21.66 -11.26 -30.49
CA GLU A 204 -22.01 -11.15 -31.91
C GLU A 204 -21.06 -12.02 -32.77
N LEU A 205 -19.76 -11.91 -32.56
CA LEU A 205 -18.77 -12.72 -33.28
C LEU A 205 -18.93 -14.22 -32.99
N GLN A 206 -19.24 -14.59 -31.75
CA GLN A 206 -19.53 -15.98 -31.39
C GLN A 206 -20.77 -16.51 -32.13
N THR A 207 -21.82 -15.70 -32.26
CA THR A 207 -23.04 -16.04 -33.00
C THR A 207 -22.72 -16.26 -34.48
N LYS A 208 -22.00 -15.33 -35.11
CA LYS A 208 -21.54 -15.46 -36.50
C LYS A 208 -20.68 -16.69 -36.72
N LEU A 209 -19.79 -17.02 -35.78
CA LEU A 209 -18.97 -18.22 -35.84
C LEU A 209 -19.84 -19.49 -35.79
N GLN A 210 -20.86 -19.52 -34.93
CA GLN A 210 -21.78 -20.65 -34.83
C GLN A 210 -22.62 -20.80 -36.12
N GLU A 211 -23.13 -19.70 -36.66
CA GLU A 211 -23.87 -19.68 -37.93
C GLU A 211 -23.01 -20.21 -39.08
N THR A 212 -21.81 -19.66 -39.27
CA THR A 212 -20.88 -20.11 -40.33
C THR A 212 -20.44 -21.56 -40.16
N SER A 213 -20.22 -22.02 -38.93
CA SER A 213 -19.91 -23.42 -38.63
C SER A 213 -21.06 -24.36 -39.00
N SER A 214 -22.31 -24.00 -38.67
CA SER A 214 -23.48 -24.81 -39.02
C SER A 214 -23.77 -24.82 -40.52
N ALA A 215 -23.54 -23.70 -41.22
CA ALA A 215 -23.62 -23.63 -42.68
C ALA A 215 -22.56 -24.54 -43.33
N LEU A 216 -21.31 -24.47 -42.88
CA LEU A 216 -20.23 -25.32 -43.37
C LEU A 216 -20.51 -26.82 -43.13
N ALA A 217 -21.07 -27.18 -41.97
CA ALA A 217 -21.47 -28.56 -41.68
C ALA A 217 -22.56 -29.05 -42.64
N THR A 218 -23.55 -28.19 -42.93
CA THR A 218 -24.63 -28.48 -43.89
C THR A 218 -24.08 -28.70 -45.29
N ASP A 219 -23.14 -27.85 -45.74
CA ASP A 219 -22.55 -27.97 -47.07
C ASP A 219 -21.63 -29.18 -47.20
N ARG A 220 -20.91 -29.54 -46.12
CA ARG A 220 -20.17 -30.83 -46.06
C ARG A 220 -21.11 -32.02 -46.22
N ALA A 221 -22.24 -32.04 -45.50
CA ALA A 221 -23.24 -33.11 -45.63
C ALA A 221 -23.83 -33.20 -47.06
N LYS A 222 -24.12 -32.05 -47.70
CA LYS A 222 -24.55 -32.01 -49.11
C LYS A 222 -23.49 -32.55 -50.05
N LEU A 223 -22.22 -32.19 -49.84
CA LEU A 223 -21.11 -32.65 -50.67
C LEU A 223 -20.92 -34.16 -50.55
N GLU A 224 -20.96 -34.70 -49.32
CA GLU A 224 -20.93 -36.15 -49.06
C GLU A 224 -22.10 -36.88 -49.75
N ALA A 225 -23.32 -36.34 -49.65
CA ALA A 225 -24.49 -36.90 -50.33
C ALA A 225 -24.32 -36.88 -51.86
N SER A 226 -23.84 -35.77 -52.43
CA SER A 226 -23.59 -35.65 -53.87
C SER A 226 -22.52 -36.64 -54.35
N PHE A 227 -21.49 -36.86 -53.53
CA PHE A 227 -20.43 -37.83 -53.81
C PHE A 227 -20.97 -39.27 -53.82
N ALA A 228 -21.85 -39.61 -52.86
CA ALA A 228 -22.52 -40.91 -52.83
C ALA A 228 -23.39 -41.13 -54.08
N VAL A 229 -24.17 -40.13 -54.50
CA VAL A 229 -24.98 -40.19 -55.72
C VAL A 229 -24.10 -40.35 -56.97
N ALA A 230 -23.01 -39.58 -57.08
CA ALA A 230 -22.07 -39.70 -58.20
C ALA A 230 -21.45 -41.10 -58.29
N LYS A 231 -21.10 -41.70 -57.16
CA LYS A 231 -20.56 -43.07 -57.08
C LYS A 231 -21.58 -44.11 -57.55
N GLU A 232 -22.85 -43.95 -57.16
CA GLU A 232 -23.94 -44.82 -57.60
C GLU A 232 -24.18 -44.70 -59.11
N LEU A 233 -24.22 -43.47 -59.64
CA LEU A 233 -24.34 -43.23 -61.08
C LEU A 233 -23.18 -43.82 -61.88
N ASP A 234 -21.94 -43.74 -61.39
CA ASP A 234 -20.79 -44.39 -62.04
C ASP A 234 -20.92 -45.92 -62.04
N ALA A 235 -21.43 -46.50 -60.95
CA ALA A 235 -21.72 -47.94 -60.88
C ALA A 235 -22.80 -48.35 -61.89
N GLN A 236 -23.89 -47.58 -61.99
CA GLN A 236 -24.96 -47.81 -62.96
C GLN A 236 -24.48 -47.66 -64.41
N MET A 237 -23.68 -46.63 -64.72
CA MET A 237 -23.05 -46.48 -66.03
C MET A 237 -22.19 -47.69 -66.39
N LYS A 238 -21.39 -48.20 -65.45
CA LYS A 238 -20.60 -49.42 -65.64
C LYS A 238 -21.52 -50.62 -65.93
N GLN A 239 -22.60 -50.79 -65.19
CA GLN A 239 -23.59 -51.85 -65.43
C GLN A 239 -24.21 -51.73 -66.83
N CYS A 240 -24.72 -50.55 -67.21
CA CYS A 240 -25.28 -50.30 -68.54
C CYS A 240 -24.27 -50.60 -69.65
N ARG A 241 -23.00 -50.20 -69.50
CA ARG A 241 -21.93 -50.53 -70.46
C ARG A 241 -21.73 -52.04 -70.59
N THR A 242 -21.72 -52.79 -69.49
CA THR A 242 -21.59 -54.25 -69.53
C THR A 242 -22.80 -54.92 -70.19
N GLN A 243 -24.02 -54.44 -69.91
CA GLN A 243 -25.24 -54.95 -70.54
C GLN A 243 -25.28 -54.65 -72.03
N ALA A 244 -24.97 -53.42 -72.44
CA ALA A 244 -24.86 -53.02 -73.84
C ALA A 244 -23.84 -53.87 -74.59
N ALA A 245 -22.68 -54.15 -73.99
CA ALA A 245 -21.67 -55.05 -74.56
C ALA A 245 -22.20 -56.48 -74.74
N ARG A 246 -22.99 -57.01 -73.77
CA ARG A 246 -23.64 -58.32 -73.88
C ARG A 246 -24.68 -58.35 -75.02
N TYR A 247 -25.55 -57.35 -75.11
CA TYR A 247 -26.52 -57.25 -76.20
C TYR A 247 -25.85 -57.12 -77.57
N LYS A 248 -24.80 -56.31 -77.67
CA LYS A 248 -23.98 -56.18 -78.89
C LYS A 248 -23.44 -57.55 -79.32
N LYS A 249 -22.87 -58.33 -78.39
CA LYS A 249 -22.39 -59.70 -78.66
C LYS A 249 -23.53 -60.62 -79.14
N LYS A 250 -24.68 -60.61 -78.46
CA LYS A 250 -25.87 -61.40 -78.85
C LYS A 250 -26.37 -61.03 -80.25
N TYR A 251 -26.47 -59.74 -80.55
CA TYR A 251 -26.88 -59.24 -81.86
C TYR A 251 -25.96 -59.74 -82.97
N TYR A 252 -24.63 -59.65 -82.80
CA TYR A 252 -23.70 -60.18 -83.80
C TYR A 252 -23.78 -61.70 -83.95
N ALA A 253 -24.02 -62.43 -82.86
CA ALA A 253 -24.23 -63.88 -82.93
C ALA A 253 -25.49 -64.23 -83.74
N LEU A 254 -26.64 -63.63 -83.40
CA LEU A 254 -27.90 -63.82 -84.13
C LEU A 254 -27.80 -63.38 -85.59
N ARG A 255 -27.13 -62.26 -85.86
CA ARG A 255 -26.88 -61.79 -87.23
C ARG A 255 -26.05 -62.80 -88.01
N LYS A 256 -24.97 -63.32 -87.42
CA LYS A 256 -24.14 -64.37 -88.03
C LYS A 256 -24.95 -65.64 -88.31
N GLU A 257 -25.80 -66.07 -87.37
CA GLU A 257 -26.72 -67.20 -87.56
C GLU A 257 -27.68 -66.94 -88.74
N HIS A 258 -28.30 -65.76 -88.78
CA HIS A 258 -29.19 -65.37 -89.87
C HIS A 258 -28.47 -65.32 -91.23
N ASP A 259 -27.25 -64.77 -91.29
CA ASP A 259 -26.43 -64.76 -92.49
C ASP A 259 -26.08 -66.19 -92.94
N THR A 260 -25.78 -67.11 -92.01
CA THR A 260 -25.57 -68.54 -92.34
C THR A 260 -26.83 -69.23 -92.84
N TYR A 261 -28.01 -68.95 -92.25
CA TYR A 261 -29.28 -69.49 -92.74
C TYR A 261 -29.60 -68.95 -94.14
N ARG A 262 -29.42 -67.64 -94.36
CA ARG A 262 -29.65 -67.01 -95.67
C ARG A 262 -28.77 -67.64 -96.74
N ASN A 263 -27.46 -67.75 -96.51
CA ASN A 263 -26.54 -68.36 -97.46
C ASN A 263 -26.87 -69.85 -97.69
N GLY A 264 -27.26 -70.58 -96.66
CA GLY A 264 -27.69 -71.98 -96.79
C GLY A 264 -28.99 -72.15 -97.59
N VAL A 265 -29.92 -71.19 -97.55
CA VAL A 265 -31.11 -71.18 -98.41
C VAL A 265 -30.74 -70.86 -99.85
N GLU A 266 -29.83 -69.91 -100.08
CA GLU A 266 -29.32 -69.61 -101.43
C GLU A 266 -28.61 -70.85 -102.05
N ASP A 267 -27.82 -71.60 -101.26
CA ASP A 267 -27.21 -72.87 -101.70
C ASP A 267 -28.24 -74.00 -101.92
N ALA A 268 -29.30 -74.09 -101.11
CA ALA A 268 -30.31 -75.15 -101.24
C ALA A 268 -31.34 -74.92 -102.36
N PHE A 269 -31.58 -73.66 -102.74
CA PHE A 269 -32.53 -73.31 -103.81
C PHE A 269 -31.88 -73.12 -105.19
N PHE A 270 -30.56 -72.93 -105.25
CA PHE A 270 -29.79 -72.84 -106.50
C PHE A 270 -28.73 -73.96 -106.63
N ALA A 271 -28.91 -75.07 -105.92
CA ALA A 271 -28.15 -76.29 -106.20
C ALA A 271 -28.64 -76.89 -107.53
N ASP A 272 -27.88 -76.57 -108.59
CA ASP A 272 -27.74 -77.37 -109.80
C ASP A 272 -28.87 -77.27 -110.84
N ASP A 273 -29.05 -76.08 -111.41
CA ASP A 273 -29.50 -75.93 -112.81
C ASP A 273 -28.28 -75.65 -113.71
N THR A 274 -27.20 -76.40 -113.48
CA THR A 274 -26.08 -76.46 -114.44
C THR A 274 -26.57 -77.29 -115.62
N PHE A 275 -27.19 -76.62 -116.60
CA PHE A 275 -27.49 -77.19 -117.92
C PHE A 275 -26.20 -77.80 -118.51
N GLU A 276 -26.05 -79.12 -118.42
CA GLU A 276 -25.13 -79.87 -119.26
C GLU A 276 -25.62 -79.75 -120.71
N ILE A 277 -24.92 -78.93 -121.49
CA ILE A 277 -25.03 -78.90 -122.95
C ILE A 277 -24.34 -80.20 -123.44
N VAL A 278 -25.17 -81.16 -123.88
CA VAL A 278 -24.72 -82.40 -124.52
C VAL A 278 -24.32 -82.09 -125.97
N ASP A 279 -23.04 -82.34 -126.30
CA ASP A 279 -22.55 -82.69 -127.64
C ASP A 279 -22.19 -84.18 -127.66
#